data_AF-U7TPQ3-F1
#
_entry.id   AF-U7TPQ3-F1
#
_cell.length_a   1.000
_cell.length_b   1.000
_cell.length_c   1.000
_cell.angle_alpha   90.00
_cell.angle_beta   90.00
_cell.angle_gamma   90.00
#
_symmetry.space_group_name_H-M   'P 1'
#
loop_
_entity.id
_entity.type
_entity.pdbx_description
1 polymer ?
#
loop_
_entity_poly.entity_id
_entity_poly.type
_entity_poly.pdbx_seq_one_letter_code
_entity_poly.pdbx_strand_id
1 'polypeptide(L)'
;MRKVVIDTNVLLDLFEEEKMTFKTLLKSINIILPTENIDGIIILDSIYSEIEKLKKNLSKDCKRAKIAKRVYRLIGEAIEENEIVFYVDIERNLDGVDGSLIDYCIDNNELFLSFDTRANIRYRSKIKNKNFIHLNKDKMKKVIKLYEILDNLTDNNLHIYLQSMFDKKVTNIIEYSALSEESRFLKLLDYLVNDVLKGEEEEFINNIKEGFELVKEGKISQEILIRNLKKLNGYEFGNLDIVKKSPLKEENKEEIVNFLKEKGFESFDELSKCNPFLTEEELIQKILNYQKRIKEEMNE
;
A
#
# COMPACT_ATOMS: atom_id res chain seq x y z
N MET A 1 -1.16 -3.11 22.14
CA MET A 1 -0.26 -2.64 21.07
C MET A 1 1.11 -3.16 21.43
N ARG A 2 1.79 -3.80 20.47
CA ARG A 2 3.12 -4.38 20.67
C ARG A 2 4.16 -3.49 20.02
N LYS A 3 5.41 -3.69 20.37
CA LYS A 3 6.59 -3.10 19.75
C LYS A 3 7.43 -4.21 19.14
N VAL A 4 8.28 -3.82 18.21
CA VAL A 4 9.27 -4.71 17.61
C VAL A 4 10.64 -4.38 18.15
N VAL A 5 11.29 -5.37 18.78
CA VAL A 5 12.70 -5.33 19.15
C VAL A 5 13.53 -5.72 17.94
N ILE A 6 14.47 -4.85 17.56
CA ILE A 6 15.23 -5.00 16.31
C ILE A 6 16.68 -5.37 16.59
N ASP A 7 17.15 -6.39 15.87
CA ASP A 7 18.54 -6.83 15.85
C ASP A 7 19.44 -5.92 14.98
N THR A 8 20.75 -5.89 15.28
CA THR A 8 21.76 -5.07 14.60
C THR A 8 21.78 -5.32 13.09
N ASN A 9 21.63 -6.57 12.65
CA ASN A 9 21.68 -6.94 11.24
C ASN A 9 20.56 -6.29 10.41
N VAL A 10 19.34 -6.23 10.94
CA VAL A 10 18.17 -5.62 10.28
C VAL A 10 18.44 -4.15 10.01
N LEU A 11 18.95 -3.42 11.00
CA LEU A 11 19.26 -2.00 10.87
C LEU A 11 20.36 -1.78 9.82
N LEU A 12 21.45 -2.54 9.88
CA LEU A 12 22.55 -2.37 8.93
C LEU A 12 22.15 -2.75 7.49
N ASP A 13 21.32 -3.78 7.31
CA ASP A 13 20.94 -4.28 6.00
C ASP A 13 19.85 -3.45 5.31
N LEU A 14 18.91 -2.89 6.06
CA LEU A 14 17.82 -2.07 5.51
C LEU A 14 18.22 -0.61 5.36
N PHE A 15 18.98 -0.04 6.30
CA PHE A 15 19.41 1.37 6.25
C PHE A 15 20.67 1.58 5.40
N GLU A 16 21.05 0.58 4.63
CA GLU A 16 21.96 0.74 3.51
C GLU A 16 21.40 1.70 2.45
N GLU A 17 20.08 1.81 2.31
CA GLU A 17 19.39 2.62 1.31
C GLU A 17 19.13 4.04 1.82
N GLU A 18 19.50 5.08 1.06
CA GLU A 18 19.52 6.49 1.50
C GLU A 18 18.15 7.04 1.95
N LYS A 19 17.05 6.40 1.56
CA LYS A 19 15.67 6.85 1.89
C LYS A 19 15.05 6.12 3.09
N MET A 20 15.71 5.11 3.64
CA MET A 20 15.14 4.32 4.74
C MET A 20 15.00 5.14 6.04
N THR A 21 13.82 5.07 6.66
CA THR A 21 13.48 5.69 7.94
C THR A 21 12.85 4.68 8.90
N PHE A 22 12.83 4.98 10.21
CA PHE A 22 12.11 4.15 11.18
C PHE A 22 10.60 4.13 10.93
N LYS A 23 10.02 5.20 10.39
CA LYS A 23 8.60 5.28 10.05
C LYS A 23 8.26 4.32 8.91
N THR A 24 9.07 4.32 7.85
CA THR A 24 8.97 3.37 6.73
C THR A 24 9.10 1.93 7.22
N LEU A 25 10.04 1.67 8.14
CA LEU A 25 10.23 0.35 8.75
C LEU A 25 8.97 -0.09 9.51
N LEU A 26 8.48 0.75 10.42
CA LEU A 26 7.31 0.45 11.25
C LEU A 26 6.05 0.21 10.40
N LYS A 27 5.83 1.03 9.37
CA LYS A 27 4.73 0.86 8.40
C LYS A 27 4.85 -0.47 7.65
N SER A 28 6.05 -0.82 7.18
CA SER A 28 6.29 -2.08 6.48
C SER A 28 6.06 -3.30 7.37
N ILE A 29 6.45 -3.24 8.65
CA ILE A 29 6.18 -4.33 9.60
C ILE A 29 4.67 -4.45 9.86
N ASN A 30 3.95 -3.34 10.01
CA ASN A 30 2.48 -3.36 10.16
C ASN A 30 1.76 -3.90 8.91
N ILE A 31 2.32 -3.76 7.70
CA ILE A 31 1.78 -4.42 6.50
C ILE A 31 1.97 -5.94 6.58
N ILE A 32 3.09 -6.41 7.12
CA ILE A 32 3.36 -7.85 7.24
C ILE A 32 2.55 -8.48 8.37
N LEU A 33 2.37 -7.75 9.47
CA LEU A 33 1.72 -8.20 10.70
C LEU A 33 0.56 -7.24 11.07
N PRO A 34 -0.47 -7.12 10.23
CA PRO A 34 -1.50 -6.08 10.40
C PRO A 34 -2.37 -6.26 11.64
N THR A 35 -2.43 -7.48 12.20
CA THR A 35 -3.21 -7.80 13.40
C THR A 35 -2.44 -7.55 14.70
N GLU A 36 -1.12 -7.37 14.65
CA GLU A 36 -0.28 -7.16 15.84
C GLU A 36 -0.33 -5.71 16.36
N ASN A 37 -0.81 -4.77 15.52
CA ASN A 37 -0.97 -3.34 15.83
C ASN A 37 0.28 -2.75 16.50
N ILE A 38 1.35 -2.68 15.71
CA ILE A 38 2.71 -2.41 16.18
C ILE A 38 2.93 -0.91 16.22
N ASP A 39 3.21 -0.38 17.41
CA ASP A 39 3.25 1.07 17.66
C ASP A 39 4.64 1.66 17.84
N GLY A 40 5.67 0.80 17.86
CA GLY A 40 7.03 1.26 18.09
C GLY A 40 8.10 0.23 17.79
N ILE A 41 9.32 0.75 17.72
CA ILE A 41 10.56 0.01 17.52
C ILE A 41 11.40 0.15 18.79
N ILE A 42 11.79 -0.97 19.39
CA ILE A 42 12.66 -1.01 20.56
C ILE A 42 14.09 -1.26 20.10
N ILE A 43 15.00 -0.40 20.56
CA ILE A 43 16.45 -0.54 20.40
C ILE A 43 17.04 -0.75 21.79
N LEU A 44 17.62 -1.94 22.01
CA LEU A 44 18.35 -2.21 23.25
C LEU A 44 19.73 -1.54 23.24
N ASP A 45 20.25 -1.17 24.42
CA ASP A 45 21.63 -0.64 24.57
C ASP A 45 22.66 -1.57 23.91
N SER A 46 22.48 -2.89 24.02
CA SER A 46 23.39 -3.86 23.41
C SER A 46 23.55 -3.67 21.90
N ILE A 47 22.47 -3.31 21.21
CA ILE A 47 22.42 -3.04 19.76
C ILE A 47 23.03 -1.68 19.45
N TYR A 48 22.65 -0.67 20.23
CA TYR A 48 23.20 0.68 20.08
C TYR A 48 24.74 0.68 20.26
N SER A 49 25.21 0.00 21.30
CA SER A 49 26.63 -0.23 21.59
C SER A 49 27.36 -1.01 20.48
N GLU A 50 26.72 -2.00 19.87
CA GLU A 50 27.30 -2.76 18.77
C GLU A 50 27.49 -1.87 17.52
N ILE A 51 26.48 -1.08 17.17
CA ILE A 51 26.53 -0.11 16.08
C ILE A 51 27.61 0.95 16.35
N GLU A 52 27.72 1.43 17.58
CA GLU A 52 28.76 2.39 17.96
C GLU A 52 30.17 1.82 17.77
N LYS A 53 30.40 0.56 18.17
CA LYS A 53 31.68 -0.13 17.97
C LYS A 53 32.00 -0.31 16.49
N LEU A 54 31.02 -0.70 15.67
CA LEU A 54 31.19 -0.85 14.22
C LEU A 54 31.57 0.49 13.56
N LYS A 55 30.98 1.60 14.01
CA LYS A 55 31.33 2.95 13.58
C LYS A 55 32.78 3.34 13.91
N LYS A 56 33.33 2.89 15.05
CA LYS A 56 34.68 3.22 15.54
C LYS A 56 35.79 2.30 14.99
N ASN A 57 35.51 1.00 14.88
CA ASN A 57 36.54 -0.03 14.63
C ASN A 57 36.81 -0.34 13.16
N LEU A 58 35.91 0.09 12.26
CA LEU A 58 36.10 -0.10 10.82
C LEU A 58 36.79 1.11 10.19
N SER A 59 37.60 0.86 9.15
CA SER A 59 38.16 1.93 8.31
C SER A 59 37.06 2.90 7.88
N LYS A 60 37.34 4.21 7.95
CA LYS A 60 36.35 5.27 7.66
C LYS A 60 35.71 5.11 6.26
N ASP A 61 36.41 4.47 5.33
CA ASP A 61 35.97 4.27 3.95
C ASP A 61 35.20 2.97 3.71
N CYS A 62 35.13 2.06 4.70
CA CYS A 62 34.34 0.85 4.59
C CYS A 62 32.84 1.17 4.51
N LYS A 63 32.15 0.57 3.53
CA LYS A 63 30.69 0.72 3.33
C LYS A 63 29.91 0.48 4.62
N ARG A 64 30.23 -0.59 5.35
CA ARG A 64 29.58 -0.96 6.61
C ARG A 64 29.78 0.08 7.72
N ALA A 65 30.95 0.74 7.77
CA ALA A 65 31.22 1.82 8.72
C ALA A 65 30.38 3.07 8.42
N LYS A 66 30.21 3.40 7.13
CA LYS A 66 29.35 4.52 6.69
C LYS A 66 27.90 4.29 7.07
N ILE A 67 27.40 3.07 6.85
CA ILE A 67 26.04 2.67 7.26
C ILE A 67 25.90 2.74 8.78
N ALA A 68 26.83 2.15 9.55
CA ALA A 68 26.79 2.20 11.01
C ALA A 68 26.80 3.64 11.56
N LYS A 69 27.59 4.55 10.98
CA LYS A 69 27.58 5.98 11.33
C LYS A 69 26.21 6.62 11.11
N ARG A 70 25.58 6.32 9.97
CA ARG A 70 24.25 6.84 9.63
C ARG A 70 23.18 6.27 10.57
N VAL A 71 23.15 4.96 10.75
CA VAL A 71 22.20 4.29 11.66
C VAL A 71 22.35 4.81 13.08
N TYR A 72 23.57 4.95 13.58
CA TYR A 72 23.83 5.52 14.90
C TYR A 72 23.23 6.92 15.07
N ARG A 73 23.41 7.78 14.06
CA ARG A 73 22.84 9.13 14.05
C ARG A 73 21.31 9.08 14.04
N LEU A 74 20.72 8.27 13.15
CA LEU A 74 19.27 8.13 13.03
C LEU A 74 18.62 7.59 14.31
N ILE A 75 19.28 6.66 15.01
CA ILE A 75 18.80 6.18 16.32
C ILE A 75 18.79 7.33 17.32
N GLY A 76 19.89 8.11 17.40
CA GLY A 76 19.97 9.27 18.29
C GLY A 76 18.89 10.31 18.01
N GLU A 77 18.72 10.71 16.74
CA GLU A 77 17.68 11.64 16.29
C GLU A 77 16.28 11.11 16.66
N ALA A 78 15.99 9.83 16.40
CA ALA A 78 14.68 9.25 16.68
C ALA A 78 14.37 9.11 18.19
N ILE A 79 15.40 8.88 19.03
CA ILE A 79 15.24 8.85 20.50
C ILE A 79 14.97 10.26 21.04
N GLU A 80 15.63 11.29 20.50
CA GLU A 80 15.40 12.68 20.91
C GLU A 80 13.98 13.15 20.52
N GLU A 81 13.52 12.79 19.32
CA GLU A 81 12.18 13.12 18.83
C GLU A 81 11.06 12.29 19.49
N ASN A 82 11.39 11.11 20.05
CA ASN A 82 10.50 10.23 20.83
C ASN A 82 9.15 9.90 20.16
N GLU A 83 9.10 9.80 18.82
CA GLU A 83 7.84 9.48 18.15
C GLU A 83 7.54 7.97 18.09
N ILE A 84 8.51 7.16 17.66
CA ILE A 84 8.29 5.72 17.37
C ILE A 84 9.44 4.79 17.78
N VAL A 85 10.57 5.34 18.25
CA VAL A 85 11.75 4.56 18.66
C VAL A 85 11.92 4.65 20.17
N PHE A 86 12.05 3.50 20.82
CA PHE A 86 12.18 3.36 22.27
C PHE A 86 13.54 2.78 22.61
N TYR A 87 14.33 3.53 23.37
CA TYR A 87 15.61 3.07 23.88
C TYR A 87 15.43 2.35 25.21
N VAL A 88 16.03 1.17 25.35
CA VAL A 88 15.94 0.39 26.58
C VAL A 88 17.32 -0.13 26.98
N ASP A 89 17.70 0.15 28.22
CA ASP A 89 18.92 -0.35 28.82
C ASP A 89 18.60 -1.57 29.70
N ILE A 90 19.17 -2.73 29.36
CA ILE A 90 19.01 -3.97 30.11
C ILE A 90 20.35 -4.67 30.30
N GLU A 91 20.48 -5.39 31.42
CA GLU A 91 21.66 -6.22 31.65
C GLU A 91 21.77 -7.33 30.60
N ARG A 92 23.00 -7.58 30.17
CA ARG A 92 23.27 -8.64 29.20
C ARG A 92 23.06 -10.01 29.84
N ASN A 93 22.29 -10.85 29.18
CA ASN A 93 22.24 -12.26 29.52
C ASN A 93 23.60 -12.93 29.26
N LEU A 94 23.94 -13.94 30.07
CA LEU A 94 24.99 -14.95 29.87
C LEU A 94 25.01 -15.53 28.44
N ASP A 95 23.84 -15.60 27.82
CA ASP A 95 23.62 -16.08 26.45
C ASP A 95 24.01 -15.10 25.33
N GLY A 96 24.53 -13.93 25.68
CA GLY A 96 24.97 -12.89 24.75
C GLY A 96 23.88 -11.90 24.33
N VAL A 97 24.15 -11.11 23.29
CA VAL A 97 23.27 -10.05 22.79
C VAL A 97 21.92 -10.62 22.32
N ASP A 98 21.95 -11.65 21.47
CA ASP A 98 20.73 -12.32 20.97
C ASP A 98 19.87 -12.90 22.09
N GLY A 99 20.51 -13.45 23.13
CA GLY A 99 19.81 -13.96 24.31
C GLY A 99 19.04 -12.86 25.01
N SER A 100 19.70 -11.71 25.22
CA SER A 100 19.12 -10.53 25.87
C SER A 100 17.94 -9.95 25.07
N LEU A 101 18.08 -9.86 23.74
CA LEU A 101 16.99 -9.45 22.84
C LEU A 101 15.77 -10.36 22.97
N ILE A 102 16.00 -11.67 22.87
CA ILE A 102 14.95 -12.68 22.88
C ILE A 102 14.22 -12.72 24.22
N ASP A 103 14.96 -12.68 25.33
CA ASP A 103 14.36 -12.69 26.66
C ASP A 103 13.54 -11.43 26.91
N TYR A 104 14.07 -10.26 26.51
CA TYR A 104 13.31 -9.03 26.57
C TYR A 104 11.99 -9.12 25.78
N CYS A 105 12.01 -9.70 24.57
CA CYS A 105 10.79 -9.90 23.79
C CYS A 105 9.78 -10.79 24.53
N ILE A 106 10.24 -11.88 25.14
CA ILE A 106 9.36 -12.83 25.83
C ILE A 106 8.79 -12.23 27.11
N ASP A 107 9.64 -11.63 27.93
CA ASP A 107 9.28 -11.09 29.24
C ASP A 107 8.28 -9.91 29.11
N ASN A 108 8.39 -9.14 28.03
CA ASN A 108 7.52 -7.99 27.77
C ASN A 108 6.41 -8.27 26.74
N ASN A 109 6.29 -9.51 26.26
CA ASN A 109 5.36 -9.88 25.19
C ASN A 109 5.52 -9.01 23.90
N GLU A 110 6.75 -8.64 23.57
CA GLU A 110 7.09 -7.87 22.37
C GLU A 110 7.49 -8.78 21.21
N LEU A 111 7.56 -8.22 20.01
CA LEU A 111 7.93 -8.94 18.80
C LEU A 111 9.44 -8.88 18.57
N PHE A 112 10.01 -9.98 18.09
CA PHE A 112 11.42 -10.03 17.72
C PHE A 112 11.59 -9.97 16.20
N LEU A 113 12.48 -9.10 15.72
CA LEU A 113 12.86 -9.03 14.31
C LEU A 113 14.38 -9.16 14.14
N SER A 114 14.80 -10.25 13.49
CA SER A 114 16.18 -10.50 13.08
C SER A 114 16.21 -11.15 11.69
N PHE A 115 17.26 -10.89 10.93
CA PHE A 115 17.55 -11.64 9.70
C PHE A 115 18.47 -12.85 9.94
N ASP A 116 18.93 -13.08 11.18
CA ASP A 116 19.75 -14.24 11.52
C ASP A 116 18.87 -15.47 11.72
N THR A 117 19.11 -16.50 10.92
CA THR A 117 18.36 -17.76 10.98
C THR A 117 18.47 -18.44 12.36
N ARG A 118 19.63 -18.40 13.01
CA ARG A 118 19.85 -19.02 14.32
C ARG A 118 19.11 -18.25 15.42
N ALA A 119 19.17 -16.92 15.40
CA ALA A 119 18.42 -16.08 16.35
C ALA A 119 16.91 -16.33 16.22
N ASN A 120 16.39 -16.40 14.99
CA ASN A 120 14.98 -16.73 14.74
C ASN A 120 14.59 -18.14 15.22
N ILE A 121 15.43 -19.16 14.99
CA ILE A 121 15.20 -20.52 15.50
C ILE A 121 15.15 -20.53 17.03
N ARG A 122 16.08 -19.80 17.69
CA ARG A 122 16.13 -19.69 19.14
C ARG A 122 14.93 -18.96 19.73
N TYR A 123 14.51 -17.86 19.11
CA TYR A 123 13.29 -17.16 19.50
C TYR A 123 12.08 -18.11 19.38
N ARG A 124 11.94 -18.77 18.24
CA ARG A 124 10.86 -19.73 17.96
C ARG A 124 10.82 -20.90 18.94
N SER A 125 11.96 -21.41 19.39
CA SER A 125 11.95 -22.52 20.36
C SER A 125 11.45 -22.11 21.74
N LYS A 126 11.56 -20.83 22.09
CA LYS A 126 11.06 -20.28 23.35
C LYS A 126 9.59 -19.84 23.27
N ILE A 127 9.13 -19.35 22.12
CA ILE A 127 7.72 -18.95 21.94
C ILE A 127 6.86 -20.14 21.49
N LYS A 128 5.73 -20.41 22.16
CA LYS A 128 4.79 -21.49 21.78
C LYS A 128 3.94 -21.18 20.53
N ASN A 129 4.24 -20.07 19.82
CA ASN A 129 3.39 -19.55 18.76
C ASN A 129 3.69 -20.22 17.40
N LYS A 130 2.63 -20.62 16.67
CA LYS A 130 2.73 -21.27 15.36
C LYS A 130 2.73 -20.29 14.18
N ASN A 131 2.30 -19.03 14.38
CA ASN A 131 2.11 -18.06 13.30
C ASN A 131 3.36 -17.20 13.03
N PHE A 132 4.55 -17.78 13.13
CA PHE A 132 5.81 -17.07 12.88
C PHE A 132 6.02 -16.87 11.37
N ILE A 133 6.00 -15.62 10.91
CA ILE A 133 6.37 -15.29 9.53
C ILE A 133 7.90 -15.25 9.44
N HIS A 134 8.47 -16.16 8.66
CA HIS A 134 9.91 -16.13 8.37
C HIS A 134 10.22 -14.95 7.45
N LEU A 135 10.71 -13.87 8.04
CA LEU A 135 11.19 -12.69 7.33
C LEU A 135 12.70 -12.77 7.13
N ASN A 136 13.12 -12.55 5.90
CA ASN A 136 14.53 -12.34 5.55
C ASN A 136 14.70 -10.96 4.93
N LYS A 137 15.96 -10.59 4.68
CA LYS A 137 16.33 -9.31 4.08
C LYS A 137 15.57 -9.04 2.78
N ASP A 138 15.48 -10.03 1.89
CA ASP A 138 14.89 -9.87 0.56
C ASP A 138 13.38 -9.66 0.61
N LYS A 139 12.66 -10.48 1.39
CA LYS A 139 11.21 -10.32 1.62
C LYS A 139 10.91 -8.94 2.20
N MET A 140 11.67 -8.51 3.20
CA MET A 140 11.47 -7.21 3.82
C MET A 140 11.72 -6.05 2.84
N LYS A 141 12.79 -6.12 2.04
CA LYS A 141 13.08 -5.13 1.00
C LYS A 141 11.99 -5.03 -0.05
N LYS A 142 11.42 -6.16 -0.47
CA LYS A 142 10.30 -6.17 -1.43
C LYS A 142 9.06 -5.48 -0.87
N VAL A 143 8.72 -5.73 0.40
CA VAL A 143 7.58 -5.05 1.06
C VAL A 143 7.84 -3.56 1.22
N ILE A 144 9.05 -3.16 1.65
CA ILE A 144 9.43 -1.73 1.75
C ILE A 144 9.31 -1.05 0.40
N LYS A 145 9.84 -1.66 -0.67
CA LYS A 145 9.73 -1.13 -2.04
C LYS A 145 8.27 -0.94 -2.45
N LEU A 146 7.41 -1.92 -2.15
CA LEU A 146 5.99 -1.83 -2.46
C LEU A 146 5.31 -0.70 -1.67
N TYR A 147 5.60 -0.58 -0.37
CA TYR A 147 5.14 0.54 0.45
C TYR A 147 5.59 1.87 -0.12
N GLU A 148 6.87 2.03 -0.48
CA GLU A 148 7.39 3.27 -1.06
C GLU A 148 6.72 3.62 -2.39
N ILE A 149 6.43 2.64 -3.24
CA ILE A 149 5.70 2.86 -4.49
C ILE A 149 4.31 3.43 -4.19
N LEU A 150 3.59 2.78 -3.27
CA LEU A 150 2.19 3.11 -2.93
C LEU A 150 2.07 4.44 -2.16
N ASP A 151 2.94 4.69 -1.18
CA ASP A 151 2.99 5.91 -0.37
C ASP A 151 3.33 7.15 -1.22
N ASN A 152 4.11 6.96 -2.28
CA ASN A 152 4.47 8.03 -3.20
C ASN A 152 3.53 8.14 -4.41
N LEU A 153 2.41 7.40 -4.48
CA LEU A 153 1.46 7.55 -5.59
C LEU A 153 0.87 8.96 -5.60
N THR A 154 1.33 9.73 -6.57
CA THR A 154 1.00 11.15 -6.73
C THR A 154 0.65 11.41 -8.18
N ASP A 155 0.20 12.64 -8.46
CA ASP A 155 -0.02 13.13 -9.82
C ASP A 155 1.19 12.93 -10.75
N ASN A 156 2.40 12.83 -10.21
CA ASN A 156 3.63 12.82 -11.01
C ASN A 156 4.18 11.43 -11.33
N ASN A 157 3.67 10.36 -10.73
CA ASN A 157 4.19 9.01 -10.97
C ASN A 157 3.13 7.92 -11.17
N LEU A 158 1.87 8.15 -10.77
CA LEU A 158 0.81 7.14 -10.95
C LEU A 158 0.65 6.74 -12.43
N HIS A 159 0.78 7.69 -13.37
CA HIS A 159 0.71 7.44 -14.81
C HIS A 159 1.71 6.37 -15.30
N ILE A 160 2.89 6.24 -14.66
CA ILE A 160 3.90 5.23 -15.02
C ILE A 160 3.35 3.82 -14.79
N TYR A 161 2.70 3.61 -13.65
CA TYR A 161 2.13 2.32 -13.28
C TYR A 161 0.87 2.01 -14.10
N LEU A 162 0.01 3.01 -14.31
CA LEU A 162 -1.18 2.87 -15.17
C LEU A 162 -0.81 2.51 -16.61
N GLN A 163 0.17 3.22 -17.20
CA GLN A 163 0.71 2.92 -18.53
C GLN A 163 1.12 1.45 -18.62
N SER A 164 1.94 0.98 -17.67
CA SER A 164 2.40 -0.40 -17.65
C SER A 164 1.25 -1.41 -17.53
N MET A 165 0.22 -1.13 -16.72
CA MET A 165 -0.94 -2.01 -16.59
C MET A 165 -1.73 -2.12 -17.90
N PHE A 166 -1.95 -1.00 -18.57
CA PHE A 166 -2.71 -0.97 -19.83
C PHE A 166 -1.93 -1.59 -20.99
N ASP A 167 -0.63 -1.30 -21.10
CA ASP A 167 0.21 -1.86 -22.15
C ASP A 167 0.37 -3.39 -22.02
N LYS A 168 0.44 -3.89 -20.77
CA LYS A 168 0.43 -5.33 -20.46
C LYS A 168 -0.98 -5.95 -20.54
N LYS A 169 -2.02 -5.17 -20.85
CA LYS A 169 -3.42 -5.60 -20.95
C LYS A 169 -3.96 -6.27 -19.67
N VAL A 170 -3.47 -5.84 -18.51
CA VAL A 170 -3.96 -6.32 -17.20
C VAL A 170 -5.43 -5.92 -17.01
N THR A 171 -5.79 -4.73 -17.50
CA THR A 171 -7.16 -4.22 -17.61
C THR A 171 -7.16 -3.18 -18.73
N ASN A 172 -8.32 -2.82 -19.26
CA ASN A 172 -8.41 -1.67 -20.15
C ASN A 172 -8.77 -0.39 -19.38
N ILE A 173 -8.50 0.74 -20.01
CA ILE A 173 -8.65 2.07 -19.41
C ILE A 173 -10.11 2.44 -19.10
N ILE A 174 -11.06 1.98 -19.92
CA ILE A 174 -12.49 2.26 -19.75
C ILE A 174 -12.98 1.53 -18.50
N GLU A 175 -12.72 0.24 -18.39
CA GLU A 175 -13.01 -0.56 -17.21
C GLU A 175 -12.38 0.04 -15.95
N TYR A 176 -11.09 0.36 -16.00
CA TYR A 176 -10.38 0.91 -14.84
C TYR A 176 -10.96 2.26 -14.40
N SER A 177 -11.34 3.11 -15.36
CA SER A 177 -11.94 4.41 -15.08
C SER A 177 -13.35 4.32 -14.52
N ALA A 178 -14.08 3.23 -14.79
CA ALA A 178 -15.43 2.99 -14.24
C ALA A 178 -15.41 2.46 -12.79
N LEU A 179 -14.28 1.97 -12.30
CA LEU A 179 -14.16 1.45 -10.93
C LEU A 179 -14.31 2.54 -9.87
N SER A 180 -14.76 2.16 -8.67
CA SER A 180 -14.72 3.04 -7.50
C SER A 180 -13.27 3.36 -7.08
N GLU A 181 -13.04 4.42 -6.29
CA GLU A 181 -11.69 4.77 -5.82
C GLU A 181 -11.01 3.63 -5.07
N GLU A 182 -11.77 2.88 -4.28
CA GLU A 182 -11.29 1.70 -3.56
C GLU A 182 -10.96 0.56 -4.53
N SER A 183 -11.86 0.23 -5.46
CA SER A 183 -11.61 -0.84 -6.43
C SER A 183 -10.43 -0.52 -7.37
N ARG A 184 -10.18 0.76 -7.68
CA ARG A 184 -8.99 1.19 -8.44
C ARG A 184 -7.70 0.94 -7.68
N PHE A 185 -7.70 1.27 -6.39
CA PHE A 185 -6.56 1.00 -5.51
C PHE A 185 -6.31 -0.50 -5.42
N LEU A 186 -7.33 -1.31 -5.12
CA LEU A 186 -7.19 -2.77 -5.02
C LEU A 186 -6.64 -3.39 -6.31
N LYS A 187 -7.11 -2.92 -7.47
CA LYS A 187 -6.64 -3.43 -8.77
C LYS A 187 -5.19 -3.03 -9.07
N LEU A 188 -4.77 -1.82 -8.68
CA LEU A 188 -3.38 -1.38 -8.78
C LEU A 188 -2.48 -2.14 -7.79
N LEU A 189 -2.95 -2.31 -6.55
CA LEU A 189 -2.27 -3.07 -5.50
C LEU A 189 -2.03 -4.51 -5.96
N ASP A 190 -3.05 -5.19 -6.48
CA ASP A 190 -2.92 -6.56 -6.99
C ASP A 190 -1.85 -6.66 -8.08
N TYR A 191 -1.88 -5.74 -9.06
CA TYR A 191 -0.85 -5.68 -10.09
C TYR A 191 0.56 -5.48 -9.52
N LEU A 192 0.75 -4.50 -8.63
CA LEU A 192 2.06 -4.18 -8.06
C LEU A 192 2.59 -5.29 -7.15
N VAL A 193 1.73 -5.90 -6.34
CA VAL A 193 2.08 -7.03 -5.49
C VAL A 193 2.55 -8.21 -6.35
N ASN A 194 1.79 -8.55 -7.39
CA ASN A 194 2.13 -9.68 -8.25
C ASN A 194 3.41 -9.42 -9.08
N ASP A 195 3.73 -8.15 -9.38
CA ASP A 195 4.97 -7.76 -10.08
C ASP A 195 6.19 -7.73 -9.14
N VAL A 196 6.07 -7.10 -7.97
CA VAL A 196 7.17 -6.90 -7.00
C VAL A 196 7.46 -8.16 -6.17
N LEU A 197 6.42 -8.90 -5.78
CA LEU A 197 6.52 -10.15 -5.00
C LEU A 197 6.52 -11.39 -5.90
N LYS A 198 6.76 -11.24 -7.21
CA LYS A 198 6.83 -12.37 -8.12
C LYS A 198 7.80 -13.44 -7.62
N GLY A 199 7.32 -14.69 -7.56
CA GLY A 199 8.10 -15.85 -7.11
C GLY A 199 8.11 -16.07 -5.59
N GLU A 200 7.42 -15.24 -4.81
CA GLU A 200 7.17 -15.51 -3.39
C GLU A 200 6.01 -16.50 -3.20
N GLU A 201 5.90 -17.04 -1.99
CA GLU A 201 4.83 -17.96 -1.59
C GLU A 201 3.46 -17.26 -1.62
N GLU A 202 2.43 -17.96 -2.09
CA GLU A 202 1.07 -17.43 -2.22
C GLU A 202 0.50 -16.96 -0.86
N GLU A 203 0.78 -17.69 0.22
CA GLU A 203 0.41 -17.29 1.58
C GLU A 203 1.03 -15.95 1.97
N PHE A 204 2.32 -15.74 1.66
CA PHE A 204 2.98 -14.46 1.92
C PHE A 204 2.39 -13.34 1.08
N ILE A 205 2.14 -13.57 -0.20
CA ILE A 205 1.52 -12.60 -1.11
C ILE A 205 0.13 -12.17 -0.59
N ASN A 206 -0.70 -13.13 -0.18
CA ASN A 206 -2.04 -12.85 0.33
C ASN A 206 -1.99 -12.06 1.65
N ASN A 207 -1.08 -12.41 2.56
CA ASN A 207 -0.89 -11.66 3.81
C ASN A 207 -0.49 -10.20 3.53
N ILE A 208 0.37 -9.94 2.54
CA ILE A 208 0.74 -8.56 2.18
C ILE A 208 -0.44 -7.79 1.58
N LYS A 209 -1.26 -8.42 0.72
CA LYS A 209 -2.47 -7.77 0.17
C LYS A 209 -3.42 -7.37 1.28
N GLU A 210 -3.74 -8.30 2.18
CA GLU A 210 -4.60 -8.04 3.34
C GLU A 210 -4.02 -6.94 4.24
N GLY A 211 -2.70 -6.93 4.45
CA GLY A 211 -2.01 -5.88 5.19
C GLY A 211 -2.23 -4.48 4.61
N PHE A 212 -2.06 -4.32 3.29
CA PHE A 212 -2.32 -3.03 2.64
C PHE A 212 -3.80 -2.63 2.68
N GLU A 213 -4.72 -3.58 2.52
CA GLU A 213 -6.16 -3.32 2.65
C GLU A 213 -6.53 -2.81 4.05
N LEU A 214 -5.95 -3.41 5.10
CA LEU A 214 -6.21 -3.04 6.49
C LEU A 214 -5.61 -1.68 6.87
N VAL A 215 -4.47 -1.31 6.28
CA VAL A 215 -3.85 0.02 6.49
C VAL A 215 -4.71 1.14 5.87
N LYS A 216 -5.60 0.83 4.91
CA LYS A 216 -6.56 1.77 4.30
C LYS A 216 -5.93 3.03 3.68
N GLU A 217 -4.69 2.94 3.24
CA GLU A 217 -3.94 4.02 2.59
C GLU A 217 -3.76 3.67 1.10
N GLY A 218 -3.99 4.62 0.18
CA GLY A 218 -3.77 4.44 -1.26
C GLY A 218 -4.94 4.72 -2.21
N LYS A 219 -6.02 5.36 -1.73
CA LYS A 219 -7.15 5.74 -2.60
C LYS A 219 -6.72 6.67 -3.73
N ILE A 220 -7.16 6.36 -4.94
CA ILE A 220 -6.91 7.18 -6.13
C ILE A 220 -8.18 7.97 -6.43
N SER A 221 -8.18 9.25 -6.09
CA SER A 221 -9.32 10.12 -6.37
C SER A 221 -9.57 10.28 -7.87
N GLN A 222 -10.80 10.62 -8.25
CA GLN A 222 -11.12 10.88 -9.65
C GLN A 222 -10.24 11.97 -10.27
N GLU A 223 -9.91 13.02 -9.51
CA GLU A 223 -9.08 14.12 -9.98
C GLU A 223 -7.64 13.69 -10.26
N ILE A 224 -7.04 12.94 -9.33
CA ILE A 224 -5.69 12.39 -9.49
C ILE A 224 -5.66 11.41 -10.68
N LEU A 225 -6.68 10.56 -10.81
CA LEU A 225 -6.81 9.65 -11.94
C LEU A 225 -6.81 10.42 -13.26
N ILE A 226 -7.74 11.38 -13.44
CA ILE A 226 -7.87 12.14 -14.69
C ILE A 226 -6.56 12.86 -15.06
N ARG A 227 -5.88 13.48 -14.09
CA ARG A 227 -4.59 14.14 -14.32
C ARG A 227 -3.52 13.18 -14.80
N ASN A 228 -3.50 11.96 -14.27
CA ASN A 228 -2.53 10.94 -14.68
C ASN A 228 -2.88 10.31 -16.03
N LEU A 229 -4.17 10.09 -16.33
CA LEU A 229 -4.57 9.59 -17.65
C LEU A 229 -4.12 10.53 -18.76
N LYS A 230 -4.22 11.85 -18.57
CA LYS A 230 -3.70 12.86 -19.52
C LYS A 230 -2.19 12.78 -19.80
N LYS A 231 -1.42 12.06 -18.97
CA LYS A 231 0.03 11.90 -19.11
C LYS A 231 0.44 10.57 -19.78
N LEU A 232 -0.51 9.70 -20.10
CA LEU A 232 -0.20 8.41 -20.74
C LEU A 232 0.24 8.63 -22.18
N ASN A 233 1.33 7.98 -22.56
CA ASN A 233 1.92 8.13 -23.89
C ASN A 233 1.22 7.20 -24.89
N GLY A 234 0.91 7.72 -26.08
CA GLY A 234 0.27 6.95 -27.15
C GLY A 234 -1.23 6.73 -26.99
N TYR A 235 -1.84 7.35 -25.97
CA TYR A 235 -3.28 7.36 -25.79
C TYR A 235 -3.82 8.77 -26.06
N GLU A 236 -4.72 8.91 -27.05
CA GLU A 236 -5.41 10.17 -27.32
C GLU A 236 -6.66 10.26 -26.46
N PHE A 237 -6.54 10.99 -25.36
CA PHE A 237 -7.70 11.35 -24.57
C PHE A 237 -8.26 12.64 -25.13
N GLY A 238 -9.47 12.57 -25.69
CA GLY A 238 -10.30 13.76 -25.89
C GLY A 238 -10.54 14.51 -24.58
N ASN A 239 -11.54 15.38 -24.53
CA ASN A 239 -11.80 16.16 -23.32
C ASN A 239 -12.24 15.24 -22.17
N LEU A 240 -11.31 14.78 -21.30
CA LEU A 240 -11.58 13.89 -20.16
C LEU A 240 -12.53 14.50 -19.12
N ASP A 241 -12.84 15.79 -19.24
CA ASP A 241 -13.93 16.44 -18.51
C ASP A 241 -15.32 15.88 -18.90
N ILE A 242 -15.41 15.14 -20.01
CA ILE A 242 -16.59 14.38 -20.45
C ILE A 242 -16.75 13.07 -19.64
N VAL A 243 -15.71 12.55 -18.95
CA VAL A 243 -15.90 11.35 -18.09
C VAL A 243 -16.81 11.64 -16.88
N LYS A 244 -17.14 12.92 -16.62
CA LYS A 244 -18.20 13.31 -15.66
C LYS A 244 -19.62 13.23 -16.24
N LYS A 245 -19.79 12.97 -17.53
CA LYS A 245 -21.05 13.07 -18.27
C LYS A 245 -21.10 11.93 -19.28
N SER A 246 -21.94 10.92 -19.04
CA SER A 246 -22.31 9.95 -20.07
C SER A 246 -22.64 10.72 -21.37
N PRO A 247 -21.87 10.54 -22.48
CA PRO A 247 -22.11 11.26 -23.73
C PRO A 247 -23.55 11.08 -24.20
N LEU A 248 -24.09 9.87 -24.00
CA LEU A 248 -25.48 9.53 -24.29
C LEU A 248 -26.49 10.34 -23.46
N LYS A 249 -26.20 10.64 -22.19
CA LYS A 249 -27.09 11.43 -21.32
C LYS A 249 -27.11 12.90 -21.72
N GLU A 250 -26.00 13.43 -22.26
CA GLU A 250 -25.94 14.80 -22.77
C GLU A 250 -26.51 14.95 -24.18
N GLU A 251 -26.17 14.04 -25.09
CA GLU A 251 -26.67 14.00 -26.46
C GLU A 251 -28.20 13.91 -26.51
N ASN A 252 -28.79 13.19 -25.55
CA ASN A 252 -30.23 12.93 -25.47
C ASN A 252 -30.90 13.67 -24.30
N LYS A 253 -30.29 14.75 -23.82
CA LYS A 253 -30.76 15.47 -22.62
C LYS A 253 -32.20 15.95 -22.76
N GLU A 254 -32.60 16.39 -23.94
CA GLU A 254 -33.95 16.90 -24.19
C GLU A 254 -35.00 15.78 -24.11
N GLU A 255 -34.75 14.65 -24.77
CA GLU A 255 -35.61 13.46 -24.73
C GLU A 255 -35.73 12.91 -23.31
N ILE A 256 -34.63 12.88 -22.56
CA ILE A 256 -34.60 12.42 -21.18
C ILE A 256 -35.42 13.36 -20.29
N VAL A 257 -35.21 14.68 -20.38
CA VAL A 257 -35.97 15.65 -19.57
C VAL A 257 -37.46 15.59 -19.89
N ASN A 258 -37.83 15.42 -21.16
CA ASN A 258 -39.22 15.28 -21.58
C ASN A 258 -39.85 14.01 -21.00
N PHE A 259 -39.16 12.88 -21.08
CA PHE A 259 -39.62 11.61 -20.49
C PHE A 259 -39.80 11.70 -18.97
N LEU A 260 -38.84 12.28 -18.25
CA LEU A 260 -38.92 12.43 -16.79
C LEU A 260 -40.13 13.28 -16.38
N LYS A 261 -40.36 14.41 -17.06
CA LYS A 261 -41.55 15.24 -16.84
C LYS A 261 -42.85 14.49 -17.14
N GLU A 262 -42.90 13.75 -18.23
CA GLU A 262 -44.08 13.00 -18.65
C GLU A 262 -44.42 11.86 -17.67
N LYS A 263 -43.40 11.19 -17.13
CA LYS A 263 -43.55 10.07 -16.19
C LYS A 263 -43.52 10.45 -14.72
N GLY A 264 -43.30 11.73 -14.41
CA GLY A 264 -43.35 12.27 -13.06
C GLY A 264 -42.12 11.94 -12.19
N PHE A 265 -40.94 11.80 -12.80
CA PHE A 265 -39.68 11.64 -12.07
C PHE A 265 -38.98 12.99 -11.89
N GLU A 266 -38.42 13.24 -10.71
CA GLU A 266 -37.68 14.47 -10.39
C GLU A 266 -36.27 14.47 -11.00
N SER A 267 -35.68 13.28 -11.18
CA SER A 267 -34.34 13.14 -11.76
C SER A 267 -34.12 11.79 -12.44
N PHE A 268 -33.08 11.73 -13.29
CA PHE A 268 -32.66 10.47 -13.90
C PHE A 268 -32.13 9.47 -12.86
N ASP A 269 -31.53 9.95 -11.77
CA ASP A 269 -31.00 9.10 -10.70
C ASP A 269 -32.14 8.45 -9.91
N GLU A 270 -33.26 9.15 -9.73
CA GLU A 270 -34.50 8.58 -9.18
C GLU A 270 -35.04 7.46 -10.08
N LEU A 271 -35.15 7.73 -11.39
CA LEU A 271 -35.57 6.73 -12.37
C LEU A 271 -34.64 5.50 -12.37
N SER A 272 -33.33 5.70 -12.27
CA SER A 272 -32.32 4.63 -12.23
C SER A 272 -32.48 3.75 -10.98
N LYS A 273 -32.76 4.34 -9.80
CA LYS A 273 -33.05 3.58 -8.57
C LYS A 273 -34.30 2.73 -8.68
N CYS A 274 -35.31 3.18 -9.43
CA CYS A 274 -36.51 2.40 -9.72
C CYS A 274 -36.27 1.26 -10.74
N ASN A 275 -35.14 1.28 -11.44
CA ASN A 275 -34.78 0.30 -12.47
C ASN A 275 -33.40 -0.33 -12.19
N PRO A 276 -33.20 -0.99 -11.03
CA PRO A 276 -31.89 -1.43 -10.57
C PRO A 276 -31.26 -2.54 -11.44
N PHE A 277 -32.04 -3.16 -12.32
CA PHE A 277 -31.60 -4.22 -13.22
C PHE A 277 -31.13 -3.71 -14.59
N LEU A 278 -31.17 -2.40 -14.82
CA LEU A 278 -30.75 -1.79 -16.07
C LEU A 278 -29.55 -0.89 -15.83
N THR A 279 -28.58 -0.97 -16.74
CA THR A 279 -27.48 -0.01 -16.82
C THR A 279 -28.00 1.36 -17.29
N GLU A 280 -27.23 2.42 -17.06
CA GLU A 280 -27.58 3.78 -17.50
C GLU A 280 -27.81 3.84 -19.02
N GLU A 281 -26.97 3.16 -19.82
CA GLU A 281 -27.09 3.12 -21.29
C GLU A 281 -28.37 2.41 -21.74
N GLU A 282 -28.69 1.25 -21.15
CA GLU A 282 -29.93 0.51 -21.46
C GLU A 282 -31.18 1.31 -21.11
N LEU A 283 -31.13 2.08 -20.03
CA LEU A 283 -32.22 2.94 -19.60
C LEU A 283 -32.41 4.11 -20.57
N ILE A 284 -31.32 4.76 -21.00
CA ILE A 284 -31.35 5.83 -22.02
C ILE A 284 -31.92 5.29 -23.34
N GLN A 285 -31.47 4.12 -23.80
CA GLN A 285 -31.95 3.54 -25.06
C GLN A 285 -33.45 3.21 -25.01
N LYS A 286 -33.96 2.77 -23.85
CA LYS A 286 -35.41 2.56 -23.64
C LYS A 286 -36.19 3.87 -23.71
N ILE A 287 -35.68 4.95 -23.12
CA ILE A 287 -36.30 6.29 -23.20
C ILE A 287 -36.37 6.75 -24.67
N LEU A 288 -35.29 6.59 -25.42
CA LEU A 288 -35.25 6.98 -26.84
C LEU A 288 -36.23 6.18 -27.69
N ASN A 289 -36.30 4.87 -27.49
CA ASN A 289 -37.26 4.02 -28.19
C ASN A 289 -38.72 4.40 -27.88
N TYR A 290 -38.99 4.80 -26.64
CA TYR A 290 -40.32 5.28 -26.22
C TYR A 290 -40.70 6.58 -26.95
N GLN A 291 -39.79 7.57 -26.96
CA GLN A 291 -40.01 8.85 -27.65
C GLN A 291 -40.16 8.67 -29.17
N LYS A 292 -39.43 7.72 -29.76
CA LYS A 292 -39.57 7.37 -31.18
C LYS A 292 -40.96 6.80 -31.50
N ARG A 293 -41.47 5.88 -30.67
CA ARG A 293 -42.81 5.30 -30.84
C ARG A 293 -43.91 6.36 -30.75
N ILE A 294 -43.82 7.28 -29.79
CA ILE A 294 -44.79 8.39 -29.68
C ILE A 294 -44.78 9.27 -30.94
N LYS A 295 -43.59 9.61 -31.46
CA LYS A 295 -43.47 10.43 -32.68
C LYS A 295 -44.01 9.71 -33.91
N GLU A 296 -43.93 8.38 -33.97
CA GLU A 296 -44.51 7.58 -35.03
C GLU A 296 -46.05 7.53 -34.92
N GLU A 297 -46.59 7.35 -33.71
CA GLU A 297 -48.04 7.31 -33.43
C GLU A 297 -48.75 8.67 -33.60
N MET A 298 -48.03 9.80 -33.50
CA MET A 298 -48.60 11.14 -33.72
C MET A 298 -48.62 11.58 -35.20
N ASN A 299 -47.92 10.85 -36.09
CA ASN A 299 -47.84 11.14 -37.51
C ASN A 299 -48.69 10.19 -38.38
N GLU A 300 -49.45 9.29 -37.75
CA GLU A 300 -50.55 8.52 -38.33
C GLU A 300 -51.91 9.17 -38.04
#